data_AF-B7FND0-F1
#
_entry.id   AF-B7FND0-F1
#
_cell.length_a   1.000
_cell.length_b   1.000
_cell.length_c   1.000
_cell.angle_alpha   90.00
_cell.angle_beta   90.00
_cell.angle_gamma   90.00
#
_symmetry.space_group_name_H-M   'P 1'
#
loop_
_entity.id
_entity.type
_entity.pdbx_description
1 polymer ?
#
loop_
_entity_poly.entity_id
_entity_poly.type
_entity_poly.pdbx_seq_one_letter_code
_entity_poly.pdbx_strand_id
1 'polypeptide(L)'
;MGLSKEQLLHQLQELQIEFSKYEHPVVLTVEAQAKYVGSGGLSKNLFLKDKKNRFYIVSALAETKVDLKVLSQRLGLGKGGLRMAPEEALGELLQVPLGCVTPFAVVNESARDVSLLLDQGFKTQEHCFFHPLSNDMSISLNVRGLDKFLKSIGRDPSYVDLEANPAVGKDQPPDLAALVPSSSIILPDQPGKQSSTEVPKNENLVSVAVSVDTKTKTVPAKVVKPSVAGNNSKGTPEKTVQPSGSFADAGKLVEEILHKTSKILLSEINEETIKMHGEQLGTALSDKLQKNLTSDLKNLAMTFKNTAYTEGFQDGLQSVKIKLNDLFQ
;
A
#
# COMPACT_ATOMS: atom_id res chain seq x y z
N MET A 1 10.08 15.10 -8.41
CA MET A 1 10.75 13.94 -7.79
C MET A 1 10.99 14.30 -6.35
N GLY A 2 10.87 13.33 -5.44
CA GLY A 2 11.10 13.56 -4.02
C GLY A 2 12.58 13.74 -3.71
N LEU A 3 12.84 14.25 -2.52
CA LEU A 3 14.17 14.32 -1.93
C LEU A 3 14.75 12.90 -1.78
N SER A 4 16.01 12.68 -2.16
CA SER A 4 16.68 11.39 -1.94
C SER A 4 17.15 11.22 -0.49
N LYS A 5 17.48 9.98 -0.11
CA LYS A 5 18.16 9.67 1.16
C LYS A 5 19.41 10.55 1.35
N GLU A 6 20.25 10.62 0.32
CA GLU A 6 21.53 11.34 0.33
C GLU A 6 21.31 12.85 0.49
N GLN A 7 20.29 13.39 -0.20
CA GLN A 7 19.93 14.81 -0.09
C GLN A 7 19.37 15.16 1.29
N LEU A 8 18.54 14.29 1.89
CA LEU A 8 18.09 14.46 3.28
C LEU A 8 19.28 14.42 4.26
N LEU A 9 20.18 13.45 4.11
CA LEU A 9 21.35 13.32 4.98
C LEU A 9 22.27 14.56 4.87
N HIS A 10 22.40 15.13 3.67
CA HIS A 10 23.10 16.40 3.45
C HIS A 10 22.40 17.58 4.15
N GLN A 11 21.09 17.73 3.98
CA GLN A 11 20.31 18.78 4.67
C GLN A 11 20.43 18.69 6.19
N LEU A 12 20.40 17.48 6.77
CA LEU A 12 20.62 17.29 8.21
C LEU A 12 22.02 17.75 8.65
N GLN A 13 23.06 17.55 7.81
CA GLN A 13 24.41 18.05 8.07
C GLN A 13 24.52 19.57 7.94
N GLU A 14 23.94 20.17 6.90
CA GLU A 14 23.87 21.63 6.70
C GLU A 14 23.14 22.34 7.85
N LEU A 15 22.04 21.73 8.32
CA LEU A 15 21.28 22.18 9.48
C LEU A 15 22.00 21.93 10.81
N GLN A 16 23.21 21.35 10.82
CA GLN A 16 23.94 20.98 12.04
C GLN A 16 23.04 20.19 13.00
N ILE A 17 22.49 19.09 12.49
CA ILE A 17 21.75 18.09 13.27
C ILE A 17 22.68 16.90 13.46
N GLU A 18 22.96 16.54 14.70
CA GLU A 18 23.72 15.34 15.04
C GLU A 18 22.85 14.10 14.82
N PHE A 19 23.35 13.16 14.01
CA PHE A 19 22.73 11.86 13.79
C PHE A 19 23.78 10.79 13.50
N SER A 20 23.46 9.53 13.83
CA SER A 20 24.28 8.35 13.50
C SER A 20 23.59 7.48 12.46
N LYS A 21 24.35 6.92 11.50
CA LYS A 21 23.84 6.08 10.40
C LYS A 21 23.99 4.59 10.72
N TYR A 22 22.99 3.79 10.36
CA TYR A 22 22.96 2.34 10.49
C TYR A 22 22.49 1.76 9.15
N GLU A 23 23.42 1.21 8.37
CA GLU A 23 23.11 0.58 7.07
C GLU A 23 22.69 -0.87 7.27
N HIS A 24 21.68 -1.31 6.52
CA HIS A 24 21.14 -2.66 6.62
C HIS A 24 20.42 -3.08 5.33
N PRO A 25 20.19 -4.39 5.11
CA PRO A 25 19.25 -4.84 4.07
C PRO A 25 17.88 -4.17 4.21
N VAL A 26 17.12 -4.11 3.11
CA VAL A 26 15.74 -3.58 3.11
C VAL A 26 14.89 -4.29 4.17
N VAL A 27 14.33 -3.51 5.09
CA VAL A 27 13.40 -3.98 6.13
C VAL A 27 12.01 -3.37 5.95
N LEU A 28 10.97 -4.17 6.20
CA LEU A 28 9.57 -3.74 6.11
C LEU A 28 8.83 -3.77 7.46
N THR A 29 9.51 -4.14 8.55
CA THR A 29 8.93 -4.23 9.89
C THR A 29 9.95 -3.78 10.95
N VAL A 30 9.45 -3.27 12.07
CA VAL A 30 10.27 -2.69 13.14
C VAL A 30 11.10 -3.76 13.86
N GLU A 31 10.57 -4.98 13.97
CA GLU A 31 11.26 -6.14 14.56
C GLU A 31 12.38 -6.68 13.64
N ALA A 32 12.38 -6.29 12.36
CA ALA A 32 13.50 -6.50 11.45
C ALA A 32 14.54 -5.36 11.56
N GLN A 33 14.09 -4.10 11.65
CA GLN A 33 14.94 -2.93 11.88
C GLN A 33 15.75 -3.04 13.18
N ALA A 34 15.10 -3.49 14.26
CA ALA A 34 15.66 -3.64 15.62
C ALA A 34 16.93 -4.51 15.70
N LYS A 35 17.24 -5.29 14.66
CA LYS A 35 18.42 -6.17 14.60
C LYS A 35 19.70 -5.45 14.15
N TYR A 36 19.57 -4.23 13.62
CA TYR A 36 20.66 -3.47 13.01
C TYR A 36 20.97 -2.15 13.74
N VAL A 37 20.26 -1.86 14.83
CA VAL A 37 20.31 -0.58 15.56
C VAL A 37 20.50 -0.81 17.06
N GLY A 38 20.90 0.25 17.76
CA GLY A 38 21.13 0.21 19.21
C GLY A 38 19.85 0.32 20.05
N SER A 39 20.03 0.39 21.37
CA SER A 39 18.95 0.66 22.33
C SER A 39 18.48 2.12 22.26
N GLY A 40 17.25 2.36 21.80
CA GLY A 40 16.64 3.69 21.70
C GLY A 40 15.23 3.61 21.12
N GLY A 41 14.62 4.76 20.84
CA GLY A 41 13.24 4.85 20.38
C GLY A 41 13.03 4.40 18.94
N LEU A 42 12.80 3.09 18.72
CA LEU A 42 12.37 2.57 17.43
C LEU A 42 11.04 3.23 16.99
N SER A 43 11.00 3.84 15.80
CA SER A 43 9.78 4.44 15.26
C SER A 43 9.01 3.50 14.32
N LYS A 44 7.68 3.61 14.36
CA LYS A 44 6.74 3.07 13.36
C LYS A 44 5.92 4.22 12.78
N ASN A 45 5.57 4.12 11.49
CA ASN A 45 4.90 5.20 10.79
C ASN A 45 3.63 4.68 10.11
N LEU A 46 2.48 5.23 10.47
CA LEU A 46 1.19 4.92 9.86
C LEU A 46 0.82 6.03 8.88
N PHE A 47 0.67 5.70 7.60
CA PHE A 47 0.10 6.61 6.61
C PHE A 47 -1.42 6.38 6.52
N LEU A 48 -2.19 7.40 6.89
CA LEU A 48 -3.63 7.32 7.08
C LEU A 48 -4.35 8.35 6.19
N LYS A 49 -5.63 8.08 5.88
CA LYS A 49 -6.54 9.07 5.30
C LYS A 49 -7.93 9.03 5.90
N ASP A 50 -8.61 10.18 5.89
CA ASP A 50 -9.99 10.30 6.35
C ASP A 50 -11.03 10.13 5.23
N LYS A 51 -12.32 10.27 5.57
CA LYS A 51 -13.44 10.17 4.64
C LYS A 51 -13.48 11.29 3.57
N LYS A 52 -12.73 12.38 3.76
CA LYS A 52 -12.61 13.53 2.84
C LYS A 52 -11.33 13.49 2.00
N ASN A 53 -10.58 12.37 1.99
CA ASN A 53 -9.26 12.26 1.38
C ASN A 53 -8.28 13.35 1.87
N ARG A 54 -8.28 13.61 3.18
CA ARG A 54 -7.19 14.31 3.85
C ARG A 54 -6.25 13.28 4.46
N PHE A 55 -4.96 13.58 4.44
CA PHE A 55 -3.90 12.61 4.69
C PHE A 55 -3.08 12.96 5.93
N TYR A 56 -2.61 11.92 6.63
CA TYR A 56 -1.93 12.03 7.91
C TYR A 56 -0.77 11.04 7.96
N ILE A 57 0.40 11.47 8.41
CA ILE A 57 1.44 10.57 8.93
C ILE A 57 1.32 10.59 10.45
N VAL A 58 1.15 9.42 11.07
CA VAL A 58 1.30 9.24 12.51
C VAL A 58 2.61 8.50 12.75
N SER A 59 3.61 9.20 13.26
CA SER A 59 4.91 8.64 13.66
C SER A 59 4.89 8.37 15.16
N ALA A 60 5.15 7.12 15.57
CA ALA A 60 5.06 6.71 16.96
C ALA A 60 6.17 5.75 17.37
N LEU A 61 6.38 5.53 18.68
CA LEU A 61 7.25 4.45 19.14
C LEU A 61 6.68 3.07 18.76
N ALA A 62 7.57 2.09 18.62
CA ALA A 62 7.25 0.70 18.28
C ALA A 62 6.10 0.13 19.13
N GLU A 63 6.11 0.39 20.44
CA GLU A 63 5.15 -0.17 21.40
C GLU A 63 3.83 0.61 21.52
N THR A 64 3.81 1.91 21.17
CA THR A 64 2.67 2.83 21.39
C THR A 64 1.38 2.37 20.70
N LYS A 65 0.29 2.18 21.45
CA LYS A 65 -0.97 1.60 20.97
C LYS A 65 -1.92 2.66 20.42
N VAL A 66 -1.69 3.04 19.15
CA VAL A 66 -2.53 4.00 18.43
C VAL A 66 -3.92 3.43 18.10
N ASP A 67 -4.94 3.68 18.92
CA ASP A 67 -6.33 3.36 18.56
C ASP A 67 -6.87 4.38 17.54
N LEU A 68 -7.01 3.94 16.29
CA LEU A 68 -7.52 4.75 15.19
C LEU A 68 -8.96 5.26 15.40
N LYS A 69 -9.77 4.62 16.25
CA LYS A 69 -11.12 5.10 16.60
C LYS A 69 -11.03 6.30 17.54
N VAL A 70 -10.20 6.20 18.58
CA VAL A 70 -9.94 7.27 19.56
C VAL A 70 -9.30 8.46 18.85
N LEU A 71 -8.22 8.23 18.10
CA LEU A 71 -7.54 9.28 17.32
C LEU A 71 -8.48 9.98 16.33
N SER A 72 -9.33 9.21 15.63
CA SER A 72 -10.34 9.75 14.73
C SER A 72 -11.43 10.57 15.43
N GLN A 73 -11.80 10.21 16.67
CA GLN A 73 -12.72 11.02 17.48
C GLN A 73 -12.05 12.33 17.92
N ARG A 74 -10.80 12.28 18.40
CA ARG A 74 -9.99 13.43 18.84
C ARG A 74 -9.65 14.42 17.73
N LEU A 75 -9.50 13.94 16.49
CA LEU A 75 -9.42 14.77 15.28
C LEU A 75 -10.78 15.29 14.79
N GLY A 76 -11.90 15.03 15.49
CA GLY A 76 -13.23 15.48 15.09
C GLY A 76 -13.78 14.81 13.82
N LEU A 77 -13.18 13.70 13.37
CA LEU A 77 -13.55 12.98 12.15
C LEU A 77 -14.71 11.97 12.37
N GLY A 78 -15.23 11.93 13.60
CA GLY A 78 -16.17 10.93 14.08
C GLY A 78 -15.51 9.57 14.35
N LYS A 79 -16.30 8.61 14.84
CA LYS A 79 -15.82 7.24 15.10
C LYS A 79 -15.58 6.51 13.76
N GLY A 80 -14.37 5.99 13.55
CA GLY A 80 -13.99 5.33 12.29
C GLY A 80 -14.00 6.27 11.08
N GLY A 81 -13.51 7.50 11.26
CA GLY A 81 -13.23 8.45 10.18
C GLY A 81 -11.88 8.18 9.48
N LEU A 82 -10.86 7.76 10.23
CA LEU A 82 -9.55 7.33 9.73
C LEU A 82 -9.53 5.87 9.23
N ARG A 83 -8.69 5.62 8.22
CA ARG A 83 -8.24 4.29 7.75
C ARG A 83 -6.83 4.42 7.14
N MET A 84 -6.18 3.31 6.81
CA MET A 84 -4.92 3.35 6.05
C MET A 84 -5.10 4.12 4.74
N ALA A 85 -4.10 4.90 4.35
CA ALA A 85 -4.00 5.43 3.00
C ALA A 85 -3.62 4.31 2.01
N PRO A 86 -4.06 4.39 0.74
CA PRO A 86 -3.75 3.40 -0.27
C PRO A 86 -2.33 3.62 -0.82
N GLU A 87 -1.74 2.60 -1.45
CA GLU A 87 -0.31 2.59 -1.80
C GLU A 87 0.07 3.66 -2.84
N GLU A 88 -0.82 3.97 -3.78
CA GLU A 88 -0.61 4.98 -4.83
C GLU A 88 -0.36 6.38 -4.24
N ALA A 89 -0.97 6.67 -3.07
CA ALA A 89 -0.77 7.92 -2.36
C ALA A 89 0.64 8.08 -1.77
N LEU A 90 1.42 6.99 -1.63
CA LEU A 90 2.83 7.07 -1.23
C LEU A 90 3.68 7.69 -2.33
N GLY A 91 3.48 7.26 -3.59
CA GLY A 91 4.17 7.81 -4.75
C GLY A 91 3.73 9.24 -5.05
N GLU A 92 2.42 9.49 -5.11
CA GLU A 92 1.86 10.81 -5.45
C GLU A 92 2.16 11.89 -4.39
N LEU A 93 1.92 11.59 -3.11
CA LEU A 93 1.98 12.60 -2.04
C LEU A 93 3.31 12.60 -1.32
N LEU A 94 3.75 11.43 -0.81
CA LEU A 94 4.96 11.35 0.00
C LEU A 94 6.25 11.23 -0.82
N GLN A 95 6.15 10.83 -2.10
CA GLN A 95 7.25 10.58 -3.02
C GLN A 95 8.29 9.59 -2.45
N VAL A 96 7.83 8.58 -1.70
CA VAL A 96 8.62 7.47 -1.16
C VAL A 96 7.99 6.12 -1.54
N PRO A 97 8.77 5.03 -1.69
CA PRO A 97 8.23 3.71 -1.98
C PRO A 97 7.58 3.04 -0.75
N LEU A 98 6.90 1.91 -0.97
CA LEU A 98 6.28 1.10 0.09
C LEU A 98 7.31 0.73 1.18
N GLY A 99 6.90 0.85 2.44
CA GLY A 99 7.77 0.61 3.61
C GLY A 99 8.70 1.77 3.98
N CYS A 100 8.77 2.85 3.19
CA CYS A 100 9.62 4.01 3.47
C CYS A 100 8.87 5.21 4.09
N VAL A 101 7.68 4.98 4.67
CA VAL A 101 6.92 6.02 5.40
C VAL A 101 7.74 6.46 6.63
N THR A 102 7.92 7.77 6.76
CA THR A 102 8.80 8.38 7.77
C THR A 102 8.36 9.84 8.01
N PRO A 103 8.54 10.43 9.22
CA PRO A 103 8.23 11.84 9.44
C PRO A 103 9.00 12.78 8.49
N PHE A 104 10.17 12.38 7.99
CA PHE A 104 10.93 13.15 7.02
C PHE A 104 10.23 13.35 5.66
N ALA A 105 9.25 12.51 5.28
CA ALA A 105 8.59 12.57 3.98
C ALA A 105 7.77 13.85 3.75
N VAL A 106 7.48 14.63 4.81
CA VAL A 106 6.75 15.91 4.74
C VAL A 106 7.57 17.05 4.12
N VAL A 107 8.85 16.81 3.80
CA VAL A 107 9.74 17.70 3.05
C VAL A 107 9.39 17.83 1.58
N ASN A 108 8.73 16.82 1.01
CA ASN A 108 8.30 16.84 -0.37
C ASN A 108 7.08 17.77 -0.51
N GLU A 109 7.10 18.72 -1.44
CA GLU A 109 6.02 19.72 -1.64
C GLU A 109 4.64 19.08 -1.88
N SER A 110 4.61 17.91 -2.52
CA SER A 110 3.40 17.09 -2.69
C SER A 110 2.77 16.61 -1.37
N ALA A 111 3.54 16.62 -0.27
CA ALA A 111 3.09 16.29 1.08
C ALA A 111 2.72 17.52 1.92
N ARG A 112 2.72 18.76 1.38
CA ARG A 112 2.42 19.99 2.14
C ARG A 112 1.09 19.94 2.90
N ASP A 113 0.07 19.34 2.30
CA ASP A 113 -1.29 19.19 2.82
C ASP A 113 -1.46 17.90 3.66
N VAL A 114 -0.38 17.13 3.87
CA VAL A 114 -0.33 16.00 4.81
C VAL A 114 -0.03 16.53 6.21
N SER A 115 -0.86 16.16 7.18
CA SER A 115 -0.64 16.45 8.60
C SER A 115 0.34 15.44 9.21
N LEU A 116 1.22 15.91 10.10
CA LEU A 116 2.20 15.08 10.82
C LEU A 116 1.89 15.09 12.31
N LEU A 117 1.48 13.93 12.83
CA LEU A 117 1.31 13.68 14.26
C LEU A 117 2.52 12.90 14.75
N LEU A 118 3.21 13.43 15.75
CA LEU A 118 4.34 12.80 16.42
C LEU A 118 3.90 12.29 17.80
N ASP A 119 4.32 11.09 18.16
CA ASP A 119 4.13 10.56 19.51
C ASP A 119 4.93 11.37 20.53
N GLN A 120 4.27 11.84 21.59
CA GLN A 120 4.95 12.50 22.71
C GLN A 120 6.01 11.58 23.36
N GLY A 121 5.87 10.26 23.24
CA GLY A 121 6.85 9.28 23.70
C GLY A 121 8.25 9.48 23.11
N PHE A 122 8.38 10.07 21.91
CA PHE A 122 9.70 10.43 21.37
C PHE A 122 10.45 11.45 22.26
N LYS A 123 9.75 12.25 23.09
CA LYS A 123 10.37 13.20 24.01
C LYS A 123 10.97 12.57 25.26
N THR A 124 10.63 11.31 25.57
CA THR A 124 11.20 10.57 26.72
C THR A 124 12.43 9.76 26.33
N GLN A 125 12.77 9.69 25.04
CA GLN A 125 13.93 8.98 24.52
C GLN A 125 15.13 9.90 24.41
N GLU A 126 16.33 9.38 24.69
CA GLU A 126 17.58 10.07 24.40
C GLU A 126 17.76 10.26 22.88
N HIS A 127 17.44 9.23 22.10
CA HIS A 127 17.45 9.24 20.64
C HIS A 127 16.39 8.28 20.08
N CYS A 128 15.95 8.53 18.85
CA CYS A 128 14.98 7.70 18.13
C CYS A 128 15.53 7.30 16.76
N PHE A 129 15.12 6.11 16.29
CA PHE A 129 15.51 5.55 14.99
C PHE A 129 14.43 5.77 13.94
N PHE A 130 14.81 6.40 12.83
CA PHE A 130 13.92 6.72 11.71
C PHE A 130 14.54 6.31 10.38
N HIS A 131 13.72 5.99 9.38
CA HIS A 131 14.17 5.76 8.01
C HIS A 131 14.41 7.09 7.27
N PRO A 132 15.60 7.36 6.71
CA PRO A 132 15.91 8.58 5.96
C PRO A 132 15.38 8.48 4.52
N LEU A 133 14.05 8.46 4.36
CA LEU A 133 13.31 8.30 3.09
C LEU A 133 13.55 6.96 2.35
N SER A 134 14.39 6.08 2.90
CA SER A 134 14.69 4.73 2.41
C SER A 134 14.81 3.75 3.58
N ASN A 135 14.45 2.49 3.35
CA ASN A 135 14.39 1.41 4.35
C ASN A 135 15.59 0.43 4.28
N ASP A 136 16.64 0.79 3.55
CA ASP A 136 17.99 0.19 3.58
C ASP A 136 18.93 0.91 4.58
N MET A 137 18.41 1.89 5.30
CA MET A 137 19.14 2.62 6.33
C MET A 137 18.20 3.03 7.47
N SER A 138 18.75 3.14 8.68
CA SER A 138 18.14 3.84 9.80
C SER A 138 19.10 4.93 10.26
N ILE A 139 18.56 6.07 10.69
CA ILE A 139 19.31 7.13 11.37
C ILE A 139 18.81 7.29 12.80
N SER A 140 19.76 7.39 13.74
CA SER A 140 19.52 7.75 15.13
C SER A 140 19.70 9.26 15.29
N LEU A 141 18.70 9.95 15.86
CA LEU A 141 18.82 11.35 16.26
C LEU A 141 17.98 11.66 17.51
N ASN A 142 18.37 12.71 18.24
CA ASN A 142 17.54 13.25 19.32
C ASN A 142 16.30 13.96 18.75
N VAL A 143 15.19 13.95 19.51
CA VAL A 143 13.92 14.61 19.17
C VAL A 143 14.08 16.09 18.78
N ARG A 144 15.03 16.82 19.39
CA ARG A 144 15.34 18.23 19.04
C ARG A 144 15.91 18.39 17.62
N GLY A 145 16.57 17.36 17.10
CA GLY A 145 17.05 17.31 15.71
C GLY A 145 15.90 17.21 14.72
N LEU A 146 14.89 16.37 15.02
CA LEU A 146 13.66 16.27 14.22
C LEU A 146 12.89 17.59 14.25
N ASP A 147 12.77 18.23 15.42
CA ASP A 147 12.15 19.55 15.56
C ASP A 147 12.88 20.63 14.74
N LYS A 148 14.22 20.62 14.72
CA LYS A 148 15.06 21.55 13.95
C LYS A 148 14.86 21.34 12.44
N PHE A 149 14.83 20.09 11.99
CA PHE A 149 14.53 19.75 10.60
C PHE A 149 13.13 20.22 10.19
N LEU A 150 12.09 19.83 10.91
CA LEU A 150 10.71 20.17 10.58
C LEU A 150 10.50 21.70 10.51
N LYS A 151 11.08 22.45 11.46
CA LYS A 151 10.99 23.93 11.44
C LYS A 151 11.73 24.56 10.27
N SER A 152 12.86 23.98 9.84
CA SER A 152 13.59 24.49 8.65
C SER A 152 12.81 24.34 7.34
N ILE A 153 11.85 23.40 7.29
CA ILE A 153 10.95 23.18 6.14
C ILE A 153 9.54 23.75 6.38
N GLY A 154 9.39 24.69 7.33
CA GLY A 154 8.13 25.39 7.60
C GLY A 154 7.04 24.54 8.27
N ARG A 155 7.40 23.47 8.98
CA ARG A 155 6.46 22.58 9.70
C ARG A 155 6.65 22.68 11.21
N ASP A 156 5.59 23.02 11.93
CA ASP A 156 5.61 22.97 13.40
C ASP A 156 5.37 21.55 13.94
N PRO A 157 6.28 20.99 14.76
CA PRO A 157 6.16 19.64 15.31
C PRO A 157 4.96 19.46 16.24
N SER A 158 3.95 18.71 15.78
CA SER A 158 2.71 18.47 16.53
C SER A 158 2.79 17.16 17.32
N TYR A 159 3.20 17.26 18.59
CA TYR A 159 3.31 16.12 19.50
C TYR A 159 1.98 15.81 20.19
N VAL A 160 1.61 14.53 20.21
CA VAL A 160 0.32 14.02 20.68
C VAL A 160 0.55 12.85 21.62
N ASP A 161 -0.18 12.80 22.73
CA ASP A 161 -0.37 11.58 23.50
C ASP A 161 -1.24 10.61 22.68
N LEU A 162 -0.65 9.58 22.08
CA LEU A 162 -1.37 8.65 21.20
C LEU A 162 -2.08 7.50 21.94
N GLU A 163 -1.81 7.30 23.24
CA GLU A 163 -2.52 6.30 24.06
C GLU A 163 -3.65 6.93 24.90
N ALA A 164 -3.62 8.25 25.13
CA ALA A 164 -4.69 8.96 25.82
C ALA A 164 -6.05 8.82 25.12
N ASN A 165 -7.05 8.43 25.92
CA ASN A 165 -8.45 8.27 25.54
C ASN A 165 -9.34 9.27 26.30
N PRO A 166 -9.23 10.59 26.04
CA PRO A 166 -10.15 11.59 26.57
C PRO A 166 -11.56 11.36 26.00
N ALA A 167 -12.59 11.76 26.76
CA ALA A 167 -13.93 11.80 26.22
C ALA A 167 -14.04 12.93 25.18
N VAL A 168 -14.77 12.68 24.10
CA VAL A 168 -15.04 13.66 23.04
C VAL A 168 -16.54 13.68 22.80
N GLY A 169 -17.14 14.86 22.91
CA GLY A 169 -18.59 15.04 22.88
C GLY A 169 -19.00 16.51 22.77
N LYS A 170 -20.24 16.83 23.16
CA LYS A 170 -20.79 18.19 23.06
C LYS A 170 -20.05 19.18 23.97
N ASP A 171 -19.71 18.73 25.17
CA ASP A 171 -19.16 19.56 26.26
C ASP A 171 -17.62 19.42 26.38
N GLN A 172 -17.03 18.52 25.58
CA GLN A 172 -15.58 18.32 25.44
C GLN A 172 -15.26 18.19 23.95
N PRO A 173 -14.91 19.31 23.27
CA PRO A 173 -14.65 19.30 21.83
C PRO A 173 -13.39 18.51 21.49
N PRO A 174 -13.23 18.06 20.22
CA PRO A 174 -12.08 17.24 19.82
C PRO A 174 -10.75 18.00 19.97
N ASP A 175 -9.86 17.51 20.82
CA ASP A 175 -8.63 18.19 21.25
C ASP A 175 -7.59 18.34 20.13
N LEU A 176 -7.64 17.47 19.11
CA LEU A 176 -6.74 17.48 17.96
C LEU A 176 -7.37 18.10 16.71
N ALA A 177 -8.55 18.73 16.80
CA ALA A 177 -9.26 19.30 15.64
C ALA A 177 -8.42 20.28 14.81
N ALA A 178 -7.45 20.98 15.44
CA ALA A 178 -6.53 21.88 14.75
C ALA A 178 -5.45 21.17 13.91
N LEU A 179 -5.19 19.88 14.13
CA LEU A 179 -4.21 19.07 13.38
C LEU A 179 -4.80 18.45 12.10
N VAL A 180 -6.03 18.83 11.75
CA VAL A 180 -6.77 18.33 10.60
C VAL A 180 -6.49 19.20 9.38
N PRO A 181 -6.05 18.65 8.23
CA PRO A 181 -5.82 19.46 7.04
C PRO A 181 -7.05 20.24 6.56
N SER A 182 -6.81 21.45 6.05
CA SER A 182 -7.83 22.26 5.36
C SER A 182 -8.18 21.67 3.98
N SER A 183 -7.16 21.22 3.25
CA SER A 183 -7.26 20.77 1.85
C SER A 183 -7.59 19.29 1.74
N SER A 184 -8.64 18.94 0.99
CA SER A 184 -8.90 17.57 0.51
C SER A 184 -8.17 17.32 -0.80
N ILE A 185 -7.35 16.27 -0.88
CA ILE A 185 -6.59 15.94 -2.09
C ILE A 185 -7.36 14.91 -2.91
N ILE A 186 -7.55 15.19 -4.20
CA ILE A 186 -8.02 14.22 -5.19
C ILE A 186 -6.78 13.64 -5.86
N LEU A 187 -6.55 12.34 -5.69
CA LEU A 187 -5.51 11.62 -6.44
C LEU A 187 -5.94 11.47 -7.91
N PRO A 188 -5.03 11.55 -8.89
CA PRO A 188 -5.37 11.28 -10.28
C PRO A 188 -5.88 9.85 -10.48
N ASP A 189 -7.02 9.67 -11.15
CA ASP A 189 -7.41 8.36 -11.68
C ASP A 189 -6.43 7.95 -12.79
N GLN A 190 -6.01 6.68 -12.81
CA GLN A 190 -5.06 6.19 -13.81
C GLN A 190 -5.67 6.25 -15.23
N PRO A 191 -4.93 6.74 -16.24
CA PRO A 191 -5.40 6.76 -17.64
C PRO A 191 -5.39 5.35 -18.25
N GLY A 192 -6.43 4.55 -17.93
CA GLY A 192 -6.43 3.10 -18.12
C GLY A 192 -7.60 2.50 -18.92
N LYS A 193 -8.44 3.30 -19.60
CA LYS A 193 -9.47 2.79 -20.54
C LYS A 193 -9.94 3.84 -21.55
N GLN A 194 -9.19 3.98 -22.64
CA GLN A 194 -9.69 4.71 -23.82
C GLN A 194 -10.76 3.88 -24.51
N SER A 195 -11.99 4.39 -24.58
CA SER A 195 -12.98 3.92 -25.56
C SER A 195 -12.68 4.60 -26.90
N SER A 196 -11.95 3.92 -27.77
CA SER A 196 -11.70 4.39 -29.13
C SER A 196 -13.00 4.35 -29.95
N THR A 197 -13.46 5.51 -30.41
CA THR A 197 -14.44 5.61 -31.51
C THR A 197 -14.02 6.79 -32.37
N GLU A 198 -13.85 6.53 -33.67
CA GLU A 198 -13.22 7.46 -34.60
C GLU A 198 -14.17 8.57 -35.04
N VAL A 199 -13.60 9.71 -35.44
CA VAL A 199 -14.33 10.86 -36.00
C VAL A 199 -14.22 10.85 -37.52
N PRO A 200 -15.35 10.84 -38.24
CA PRO A 200 -15.43 11.45 -39.57
C PRO A 200 -15.91 12.90 -39.52
N LYS A 201 -15.05 13.76 -40.06
CA LYS A 201 -15.38 15.03 -40.74
C LYS A 201 -16.49 14.81 -41.80
N ASN A 202 -17.31 15.77 -42.20
CA ASN A 202 -17.50 17.19 -41.84
C ASN A 202 -18.85 17.66 -42.46
N GLU A 203 -19.15 18.96 -42.35
CA GLU A 203 -20.07 19.75 -43.19
C GLU A 203 -21.55 19.74 -42.84
N ASN A 204 -22.07 20.96 -42.66
CA ASN A 204 -23.48 21.28 -42.80
C ASN A 204 -23.57 22.71 -43.38
N LEU A 205 -23.70 22.80 -44.70
CA LEU A 205 -23.92 24.07 -45.43
C LEU A 205 -25.27 23.99 -46.17
N VAL A 206 -25.98 25.11 -46.15
CA VAL A 206 -27.40 25.15 -46.49
C VAL A 206 -27.64 25.06 -48.00
N SER A 207 -28.51 24.13 -48.42
CA SER A 207 -29.24 24.22 -49.69
C SER A 207 -30.61 23.51 -49.58
N VAL A 208 -31.54 23.82 -50.48
CA VAL A 208 -32.98 23.53 -50.34
C VAL A 208 -33.47 22.57 -51.43
N ALA A 209 -34.13 21.48 -51.07
CA ALA A 209 -35.05 20.74 -51.96
C ALA A 209 -36.09 19.89 -51.20
N VAL A 210 -37.34 20.01 -51.64
CA VAL A 210 -38.57 19.36 -51.13
C VAL A 210 -38.72 17.92 -51.65
N SER A 211 -39.17 16.96 -50.80
CA SER A 211 -40.09 15.79 -51.08
C SER A 211 -39.99 14.75 -49.93
N VAL A 212 -41.03 14.13 -49.34
CA VAL A 212 -42.22 13.38 -49.87
C VAL A 212 -41.80 11.99 -50.40
N ASP A 213 -42.26 10.82 -49.90
CA ASP A 213 -43.26 10.49 -48.85
C ASP A 213 -43.12 9.05 -48.24
N THR A 214 -43.83 8.82 -47.12
CA THR A 214 -44.44 7.59 -46.50
C THR A 214 -43.82 6.16 -46.41
N LYS A 215 -44.28 5.49 -45.32
CA LYS A 215 -44.68 4.05 -45.18
C LYS A 215 -43.68 2.94 -44.76
N THR A 216 -43.45 2.90 -43.44
CA THR A 216 -43.88 1.80 -42.52
C THR A 216 -43.85 0.30 -42.91
N LYS A 217 -43.32 -0.50 -41.96
CA LYS A 217 -43.92 -1.66 -41.22
C LYS A 217 -43.35 -3.09 -41.40
N THR A 218 -43.40 -3.81 -40.26
CA THR A 218 -43.51 -5.28 -40.03
C THR A 218 -42.32 -6.24 -40.25
N VAL A 219 -41.61 -6.50 -39.13
CA VAL A 219 -41.32 -7.83 -38.50
C VAL A 219 -42.25 -9.00 -38.93
N PRO A 220 -41.86 -10.31 -38.83
CA PRO A 220 -41.08 -10.91 -37.71
C PRO A 220 -40.10 -12.10 -37.99
N ALA A 221 -39.36 -12.51 -36.93
CA ALA A 221 -38.91 -13.87 -36.47
C ALA A 221 -38.54 -15.00 -37.49
N LYS A 222 -37.64 -15.96 -37.22
CA LYS A 222 -37.57 -16.82 -36.00
C LYS A 222 -36.32 -17.76 -36.00
N VAL A 223 -35.63 -17.85 -34.85
CA VAL A 223 -34.84 -18.97 -34.22
C VAL A 223 -34.36 -20.19 -35.07
N VAL A 224 -33.08 -20.61 -34.90
CA VAL A 224 -32.57 -22.01 -34.60
C VAL A 224 -31.02 -22.16 -34.82
N LYS A 225 -30.38 -23.09 -34.09
CA LYS A 225 -28.93 -23.50 -34.02
C LYS A 225 -28.82 -25.04 -34.38
N PRO A 226 -27.72 -25.81 -34.19
CA PRO A 226 -26.27 -25.68 -34.51
C PRO A 226 -25.60 -26.98 -35.12
N SER A 227 -24.38 -26.89 -35.68
CA SER A 227 -23.37 -28.01 -35.84
C SER A 227 -22.07 -27.45 -36.48
N VAL A 228 -20.79 -27.73 -36.11
CA VAL A 228 -20.00 -28.99 -35.91
C VAL A 228 -19.66 -29.65 -37.29
N ALA A 229 -18.41 -29.90 -37.74
CA ALA A 229 -17.01 -29.67 -37.28
C ALA A 229 -16.05 -29.60 -38.54
N GLY A 230 -14.69 -29.61 -38.56
CA GLY A 230 -13.60 -29.70 -37.56
C GLY A 230 -12.19 -29.96 -38.21
N ASN A 231 -11.15 -30.19 -37.39
CA ASN A 231 -9.77 -30.72 -37.66
C ASN A 231 -8.63 -29.89 -38.34
N ASN A 232 -7.43 -30.00 -37.71
CA ASN A 232 -6.04 -29.96 -38.24
C ASN A 232 -5.41 -28.65 -38.81
N SER A 233 -4.10 -28.35 -38.65
CA SER A 233 -3.02 -28.92 -37.79
C SER A 233 -1.72 -28.07 -37.73
N LYS A 234 -0.94 -28.22 -36.63
CA LYS A 234 0.52 -27.93 -36.42
C LYS A 234 1.11 -26.50 -36.59
N GLY A 235 1.88 -26.04 -35.58
CA GLY A 235 3.04 -25.14 -35.80
C GLY A 235 3.44 -24.15 -34.67
N THR A 236 4.15 -24.63 -33.63
CA THR A 236 5.12 -23.97 -32.69
C THR A 236 5.34 -22.44 -32.63
N PRO A 237 5.84 -21.86 -31.49
CA PRO A 237 6.05 -22.43 -30.15
C PRO A 237 5.29 -21.68 -29.04
N GLU A 238 5.09 -22.32 -27.88
CA GLU A 238 4.41 -21.69 -26.74
C GLU A 238 5.34 -20.74 -25.97
N LYS A 239 4.90 -19.49 -25.78
CA LYS A 239 5.43 -18.64 -24.71
C LYS A 239 4.79 -19.06 -23.40
N THR A 240 5.60 -19.31 -22.37
CA THR A 240 5.11 -19.61 -21.02
C THR A 240 4.38 -18.41 -20.43
N VAL A 241 3.05 -18.36 -20.59
CA VAL A 241 2.19 -17.38 -19.93
C VAL A 241 2.15 -17.71 -18.44
N GLN A 242 2.70 -16.85 -17.59
CA GLN A 242 2.50 -16.97 -16.15
C GLN A 242 1.03 -16.64 -15.82
N PRO A 243 0.31 -17.50 -15.08
CA PRO A 243 -1.08 -17.23 -14.72
C PRO A 243 -1.16 -16.09 -13.70
N SER A 244 -1.80 -14.99 -14.09
CA SER A 244 -2.09 -13.85 -13.20
C SER A 244 -3.23 -14.19 -12.23
N GLY A 245 -2.94 -15.05 -11.25
CA GLY A 245 -3.88 -15.44 -10.20
C GLY A 245 -4.05 -14.36 -9.14
N SER A 246 -5.30 -14.03 -8.78
CA SER A 246 -5.59 -13.36 -7.51
C SER A 246 -5.18 -14.28 -6.35
N PHE A 247 -4.47 -13.71 -5.37
CA PHE A 247 -3.99 -14.37 -4.16
C PHE A 247 -4.95 -14.21 -2.97
N ALA A 248 -6.22 -13.83 -3.17
CA ALA A 248 -7.23 -13.91 -2.10
C ALA A 248 -7.88 -15.31 -1.97
N ASP A 249 -7.74 -16.15 -3.00
CA ASP A 249 -8.30 -17.50 -3.03
C ASP A 249 -7.44 -18.49 -2.22
N ALA A 250 -7.99 -18.99 -1.12
CA ALA A 250 -7.32 -19.94 -0.24
C ALA A 250 -7.01 -21.30 -0.93
N GLY A 251 -7.76 -21.68 -1.96
CA GLY A 251 -7.46 -22.87 -2.77
C GLY A 251 -6.15 -22.68 -3.54
N LYS A 252 -6.00 -21.55 -4.23
CA LYS A 252 -4.79 -21.21 -5.00
C LYS A 252 -3.55 -21.04 -4.12
N LEU A 253 -3.72 -20.53 -2.90
CA LEU A 253 -2.66 -20.53 -1.88
C LEU A 253 -2.16 -21.96 -1.59
N VAL A 254 -3.08 -22.90 -1.34
CA VAL A 254 -2.73 -24.30 -1.06
C VAL A 254 -2.09 -24.98 -2.27
N GLU A 255 -2.61 -24.73 -3.48
CA GLU A 255 -2.02 -25.25 -4.73
C GLU A 255 -0.58 -24.77 -4.94
N GLU A 256 -0.29 -23.48 -4.75
CA GLU A 256 1.07 -22.95 -4.92
C GLU A 256 2.04 -23.42 -3.81
N ILE A 257 1.55 -23.62 -2.58
CA ILE A 257 2.33 -24.26 -1.51
C ILE A 257 2.70 -25.70 -1.89
N LEU A 258 1.73 -26.50 -2.36
CA LEU A 258 1.94 -27.88 -2.77
C LEU A 258 2.88 -27.97 -3.98
N HIS A 259 2.71 -27.09 -4.97
CA HIS A 259 3.57 -26.98 -6.15
C HIS A 259 5.02 -26.63 -5.78
N LYS A 260 5.25 -25.59 -4.96
CA LYS A 260 6.58 -25.23 -4.46
C LYS A 260 7.23 -26.35 -3.65
N THR A 261 6.47 -26.98 -2.75
CA THR A 261 6.95 -28.09 -1.91
C THR A 261 7.37 -29.29 -2.78
N SER A 262 6.51 -29.69 -3.72
CA SER A 262 6.79 -30.76 -4.68
C SER A 262 8.04 -30.47 -5.52
N LYS A 263 8.18 -29.25 -6.03
CA LYS A 263 9.34 -28.82 -6.81
C LYS A 263 10.65 -28.92 -6.01
N ILE A 264 10.64 -28.58 -4.72
CA ILE A 264 11.82 -28.69 -3.85
C ILE A 264 12.13 -30.16 -3.51
N LEU A 265 11.12 -31.01 -3.25
CA LEU A 265 11.36 -32.45 -3.10
C LEU A 265 12.00 -33.05 -4.36
N LEU A 266 11.53 -32.67 -5.55
CA LEU A 266 12.03 -33.19 -6.82
C LEU A 266 13.42 -32.66 -7.21
N SER A 267 13.86 -31.50 -6.70
CA SER A 267 15.26 -31.05 -6.88
C SER A 267 16.23 -31.75 -5.92
N GLU A 268 15.78 -32.05 -4.71
CA GLU A 268 16.64 -32.55 -3.64
C GLU A 268 16.76 -34.09 -3.62
N ILE A 269 15.73 -34.82 -4.07
CA ILE A 269 15.75 -36.27 -4.24
C ILE A 269 16.31 -36.62 -5.62
N ASN A 270 17.63 -36.79 -5.67
CA ASN A 270 18.36 -37.29 -6.84
C ASN A 270 19.32 -38.43 -6.43
N GLU A 271 19.89 -39.16 -7.40
CA GLU A 271 20.76 -40.31 -7.12
C GLU A 271 21.98 -39.97 -6.25
N GLU A 272 22.54 -38.77 -6.36
CA GLU A 272 23.70 -38.36 -5.56
C GLU A 272 23.28 -38.13 -4.11
N THR A 273 22.20 -37.38 -3.85
CA THR A 273 21.70 -37.17 -2.49
C THR A 273 21.38 -38.52 -1.82
N ILE A 274 20.74 -39.45 -2.55
CA ILE A 274 20.40 -40.80 -2.05
C ILE A 274 21.67 -41.58 -1.70
N LYS A 275 22.65 -41.66 -2.61
CA LYS A 275 23.93 -42.36 -2.38
C LYS A 275 24.76 -41.75 -1.24
N MET A 276 24.67 -40.43 -1.04
CA MET A 276 25.50 -39.72 -0.06
C MET A 276 24.94 -39.73 1.38
N HIS A 277 23.61 -39.83 1.56
CA HIS A 277 22.97 -39.74 2.89
C HIS A 277 22.37 -41.08 3.38
N GLY A 278 22.06 -42.02 2.48
CA GLY A 278 21.57 -43.36 2.84
C GLY A 278 20.38 -43.34 3.81
N GLU A 279 20.54 -43.99 4.96
CA GLU A 279 19.50 -44.05 6.01
C GLU A 279 19.15 -42.67 6.62
N GLN A 280 20.08 -41.70 6.59
CA GLN A 280 19.86 -40.35 7.11
C GLN A 280 19.23 -39.38 6.09
N LEU A 281 18.92 -39.86 4.88
CA LEU A 281 18.34 -39.06 3.80
C LEU A 281 17.06 -38.32 4.24
N GLY A 282 16.18 -38.96 5.01
CA GLY A 282 14.94 -38.35 5.50
C GLY A 282 15.17 -37.09 6.35
N THR A 283 16.17 -37.13 7.25
CA THR A 283 16.56 -35.98 8.09
C THR A 283 17.19 -34.87 7.26
N ALA A 284 18.14 -35.22 6.38
CA ALA A 284 18.82 -34.24 5.53
C ALA A 284 17.87 -33.55 4.54
N LEU A 285 16.85 -34.26 4.03
CA LEU A 285 15.77 -33.66 3.24
C LEU A 285 14.87 -32.77 4.09
N SER A 286 14.49 -33.19 5.30
CA SER A 286 13.68 -32.39 6.24
C SER A 286 14.33 -31.05 6.56
N ASP A 287 15.61 -31.02 6.92
CA ASP A 287 16.34 -29.80 7.28
C ASP A 287 16.45 -28.83 6.09
N LYS A 288 16.72 -29.36 4.89
CA LYS A 288 16.75 -28.57 3.65
C LYS A 288 15.38 -28.04 3.26
N LEU A 289 14.33 -28.85 3.35
CA LEU A 289 12.94 -28.43 3.13
C LEU A 289 12.57 -27.32 4.10
N GLN A 290 12.83 -27.49 5.40
CA GLN A 290 12.52 -26.48 6.41
C GLN A 290 13.28 -25.18 6.16
N LYS A 291 14.56 -25.24 5.81
CA LYS A 291 15.39 -24.07 5.48
C LYS A 291 14.86 -23.30 4.26
N ASN A 292 14.47 -24.01 3.20
CA ASN A 292 14.09 -23.40 1.92
C ASN A 292 12.62 -22.96 1.87
N LEU A 293 11.69 -23.72 2.48
CA LEU A 293 10.26 -23.39 2.49
C LEU A 293 9.89 -22.32 3.51
N THR A 294 10.65 -22.13 4.60
CA THR A 294 10.27 -21.17 5.66
C THR A 294 10.20 -19.72 5.15
N SER A 295 11.10 -19.30 4.26
CA SER A 295 11.04 -17.98 3.62
C SER A 295 9.89 -17.88 2.62
N ASP A 296 9.76 -18.88 1.74
CA ASP A 296 8.76 -18.88 0.67
C ASP A 296 7.33 -18.92 1.21
N LEU A 297 7.06 -19.79 2.18
CA LEU A 297 5.76 -19.91 2.84
C LEU A 297 5.41 -18.65 3.62
N LYS A 298 6.38 -18.02 4.30
CA LYS A 298 6.18 -16.76 5.02
C LYS A 298 5.87 -15.60 4.06
N ASN A 299 6.59 -15.51 2.94
CA ASN A 299 6.34 -14.52 1.91
C ASN A 299 4.95 -14.73 1.27
N LEU A 300 4.62 -15.97 0.89
CA LEU A 300 3.34 -16.31 0.26
C LEU A 300 2.15 -16.08 1.20
N ALA A 301 2.30 -16.37 2.50
CA ALA A 301 1.30 -16.05 3.52
C ALA A 301 1.16 -14.54 3.77
N MET A 302 2.25 -13.76 3.67
CA MET A 302 2.19 -12.29 3.71
C MET A 302 1.47 -11.73 2.48
N THR A 303 1.76 -12.23 1.28
CA THR A 303 1.06 -11.86 0.04
C THR A 303 -0.43 -12.18 0.14
N PHE A 304 -0.79 -13.42 0.47
CA PHE A 304 -2.19 -13.84 0.66
C PHE A 304 -2.94 -12.93 1.65
N LYS A 305 -2.35 -12.67 2.82
CA LYS A 305 -2.91 -11.79 3.84
C LYS A 305 -3.15 -10.37 3.29
N ASN A 306 -2.16 -9.80 2.61
CA ASN A 306 -2.24 -8.45 2.05
C ASN A 306 -3.29 -8.38 0.93
N THR A 307 -3.31 -9.34 0.01
CA THR A 307 -4.30 -9.42 -1.09
C THR A 307 -5.72 -9.60 -0.54
N ALA A 308 -5.94 -10.46 0.46
CA ALA A 308 -7.23 -10.64 1.10
C ALA A 308 -7.74 -9.36 1.81
N TYR A 309 -6.84 -8.58 2.43
CA TYR A 309 -7.20 -7.25 2.96
C TYR A 309 -7.60 -6.26 1.86
N THR A 310 -6.89 -6.25 0.73
CA THR A 310 -7.19 -5.36 -0.40
C THR A 310 -8.49 -5.74 -1.11
N GLU A 311 -8.71 -7.03 -1.42
CA GLU A 311 -9.93 -7.49 -2.09
C GLU A 311 -11.16 -7.36 -1.16
N GLY A 312 -11.05 -7.71 0.13
CA GLY A 312 -12.13 -7.47 1.10
C GLY A 312 -12.49 -5.99 1.30
N PHE A 313 -11.54 -5.07 1.07
CA PHE A 313 -11.81 -3.63 1.04
C PHE A 313 -12.56 -3.21 -0.23
N GLN A 314 -12.22 -3.76 -1.40
CA GLN A 314 -12.91 -3.50 -2.67
C GLN A 314 -14.33 -4.09 -2.68
N ASP A 315 -14.52 -5.31 -2.17
CA ASP A 315 -15.84 -5.95 -2.04
C ASP A 315 -16.73 -5.20 -1.04
N GLY A 316 -16.15 -4.68 0.05
CA GLY A 316 -16.84 -3.74 0.93
C GLY A 316 -17.31 -2.48 0.20
N LEU A 317 -16.48 -1.93 -0.69
CA LEU A 317 -16.80 -0.76 -1.50
C LEU A 317 -17.89 -1.05 -2.57
N GLN A 318 -17.83 -2.23 -3.21
CA GLN A 318 -18.86 -2.75 -4.12
C GLN A 318 -20.19 -2.93 -3.40
N SER A 319 -20.20 -3.63 -2.26
CA SER A 319 -21.42 -3.89 -1.48
C SER A 319 -22.08 -2.60 -0.98
N VAL A 320 -21.28 -1.59 -0.61
CA VAL A 320 -21.78 -0.25 -0.27
C VAL A 320 -22.34 0.49 -1.50
N LYS A 321 -21.69 0.41 -2.67
CA LYS A 321 -22.21 0.99 -3.92
C LYS A 321 -23.53 0.36 -4.36
N ILE A 322 -23.64 -0.97 -4.30
CA ILE A 322 -24.86 -1.71 -4.64
C ILE A 322 -26.00 -1.28 -3.71
N LYS A 323 -25.79 -1.32 -2.39
CA LYS A 323 -26.78 -0.88 -1.39
C LYS A 323 -27.16 0.60 -1.48
N LEU A 324 -26.29 1.46 -2.01
CA LEU A 324 -26.61 2.86 -2.30
C LEU A 324 -27.50 2.98 -3.54
N ASN A 325 -27.23 2.23 -4.62
CA ASN A 325 -28.10 2.20 -5.79
C ASN A 325 -29.49 1.63 -5.47
N ASP A 326 -29.55 0.58 -4.65
CA ASP A 326 -30.81 -0.02 -4.15
C ASP A 326 -31.59 0.92 -3.21
N LEU A 327 -30.99 2.02 -2.74
CA LEU A 327 -31.59 3.06 -1.91
C LEU A 327 -32.06 4.29 -2.72
N PHE A 328 -31.83 4.30 -4.04
CA PHE A 328 -32.17 5.40 -4.95
C PHE A 328 -32.94 4.93 -6.20
N GLN A 329 -33.70 3.84 -6.08
CA GLN A 329 -34.81 3.46 -6.98
C GLN A 329 -36.14 3.43 -6.20
#